data_AF-A0A829GLJ2-F1
#
_entry.id   AF-A0A829GLJ2-F1
#
_cell.length_a   1.000
_cell.length_b   1.000
_cell.length_c   1.000
_cell.angle_alpha   90.00
_cell.angle_beta   90.00
_cell.angle_gamma   90.00
#
_symmetry.space_group_name_H-M   'P 1'
#
loop_
_entity.id
_entity.type
_entity.pdbx_description
1 polymer ?
#
loop_
_entity_poly.entity_id
_entity_poly.type
_entity_poly.pdbx_seq_one_letter_code
_entity_poly.pdbx_strand_id
1 'polypeptide(L)'
;YQGYQIDYLAFFKMTGLWLLPTVMVSSAVGFLSDALFGNFLGFVVQIGWWLSTMMIGARQVAGNYGWLLIPRHNSLHNVAYYEAHLPELLFNRLTYAALAIGFICLAVVLLNLQRGGKFYAINFETLGRVRTQSQRVQH
;
A
#
# COMPACT_ATOMS: atom_id res chain seq x y z
N TYR A 1 -37.53 3.58 4.56
CA TYR A 1 -36.84 2.89 3.46
C TYR A 1 -37.79 2.60 2.30
N GLN A 2 -38.41 3.63 1.71
CA GLN A 2 -39.17 3.48 0.47
C GLN A 2 -38.33 4.07 -0.67
N GLY A 3 -38.14 3.32 -1.75
CA GLY A 3 -37.39 3.77 -2.94
C GLY A 3 -35.96 3.23 -3.11
N TYR A 4 -35.40 2.51 -2.14
CA TYR A 4 -34.09 1.87 -2.30
C TYR A 4 -34.26 0.45 -2.86
N GLN A 5 -33.77 0.23 -4.08
CA GLN A 5 -33.68 -1.11 -4.69
C GLN A 5 -32.57 -1.90 -4.00
N ILE A 6 -32.80 -3.18 -3.73
CA ILE A 6 -31.76 -4.06 -3.19
C ILE A 6 -30.72 -4.30 -4.28
N ASP A 7 -29.50 -3.82 -4.05
CA ASP A 7 -28.36 -4.13 -4.91
C ASP A 7 -27.72 -5.45 -4.46
N TYR A 8 -28.02 -6.53 -5.20
CA TYR A 8 -27.47 -7.87 -4.95
C TYR A 8 -25.93 -7.92 -5.03
N LEU A 9 -25.30 -6.96 -5.73
CA LEU A 9 -23.84 -6.88 -5.86
C LEU A 9 -23.22 -5.88 -4.87
N ALA A 10 -24.00 -5.28 -3.97
CA ALA A 10 -23.51 -4.32 -2.99
C ALA A 10 -22.33 -4.88 -2.19
N PHE A 11 -22.42 -6.15 -1.77
CA PHE A 11 -21.34 -6.80 -1.03
C PHE A 11 -20.01 -6.81 -1.80
N PHE A 12 -20.02 -7.18 -3.08
CA PHE A 12 -18.82 -7.23 -3.90
C PHE A 12 -18.30 -5.83 -4.23
N LYS A 13 -19.18 -4.88 -4.54
CA LYS A 13 -18.80 -3.49 -4.81
C LYS A 13 -18.15 -2.87 -3.59
N MET A 14 -18.73 -3.07 -2.39
CA MET A 14 -18.19 -2.54 -1.15
C MET A 14 -16.90 -3.25 -0.75
N THR A 15 -16.81 -4.57 -0.92
CA THR A 15 -15.56 -5.31 -0.67
C THR A 15 -14.46 -4.84 -1.62
N GLY A 16 -14.75 -4.66 -2.91
CA GLY A 16 -13.82 -4.12 -3.89
C GLY A 16 -13.38 -2.71 -3.52
N LEU A 17 -14.33 -1.80 -3.29
CA LEU A 17 -14.03 -0.41 -2.94
C LEU A 17 -13.21 -0.31 -1.63
N TRP A 18 -13.53 -1.13 -0.63
CA TRP A 18 -12.92 -1.02 0.69
C TRP A 18 -11.61 -1.80 0.81
N LEU A 19 -11.59 -3.06 0.41
CA LEU A 19 -10.49 -3.99 0.67
C LEU A 19 -9.45 -3.99 -0.44
N LEU A 20 -9.87 -3.93 -1.71
CA LEU A 20 -8.96 -4.10 -2.85
C LEU A 20 -7.79 -3.10 -2.84
N PRO A 21 -8.00 -1.78 -2.66
CA PRO A 21 -6.89 -0.82 -2.67
C PRO A 21 -5.91 -1.06 -1.52
N THR A 22 -6.40 -1.52 -0.37
CA THR A 22 -5.59 -1.84 0.81
C THR A 22 -4.67 -3.04 0.55
N VAL A 23 -5.19 -4.09 -0.09
CA VAL A 23 -4.42 -5.29 -0.46
C VAL A 23 -3.44 -4.98 -1.59
N MET A 24 -3.85 -4.17 -2.56
CA MET A 24 -2.98 -3.73 -3.65
C MET A 24 -1.75 -2.99 -3.12
N VAL A 25 -1.94 -1.97 -2.28
CA VAL A 25 -0.80 -1.19 -1.76
C VAL A 25 0.08 -2.04 -0.84
N SER A 26 -0.51 -2.88 0.01
CA SER A 26 0.26 -3.76 0.92
C SER A 26 1.12 -4.76 0.14
N SER A 27 0.56 -5.36 -0.90
CA SER A 27 1.31 -6.26 -1.80
C SER A 27 2.42 -5.52 -2.54
N ALA A 28 2.12 -4.32 -3.05
CA ALA A 28 3.08 -3.51 -3.80
C ALA A 28 4.27 -3.05 -2.95
N VAL A 29 4.05 -2.70 -1.68
CA VAL A 29 5.13 -2.43 -0.71
C VAL A 29 6.04 -3.65 -0.55
N GLY A 30 5.46 -4.85 -0.47
CA GLY A 30 6.21 -6.10 -0.43
C GLY A 30 7.10 -6.29 -1.66
N PHE A 31 6.53 -6.22 -2.86
CA PHE A 31 7.28 -6.34 -4.12
C PHE A 31 8.38 -5.29 -4.26
N LEU A 32 8.09 -4.03 -3.92
CA LEU A 32 9.07 -2.96 -3.99
C LEU A 32 10.20 -3.17 -2.99
N SER A 33 9.90 -3.65 -1.77
CA SER A 33 10.93 -3.95 -0.78
C SER A 33 11.86 -5.07 -1.23
N ASP A 34 11.32 -6.12 -1.82
CA ASP A 34 12.11 -7.23 -2.35
C ASP A 34 13.00 -6.76 -3.50
N ALA A 35 12.45 -5.95 -4.41
CA ALA A 35 13.22 -5.34 -5.49
C ALA A 35 14.34 -4.41 -4.97
N LEU A 36 14.14 -3.70 -3.86
CA LEU A 36 15.15 -2.77 -3.32
C LEU A 36 16.22 -3.48 -2.48
N PHE A 37 15.82 -4.37 -1.59
CA PHE A 37 16.67 -4.94 -0.55
C PHE A 37 17.06 -6.40 -0.82
N GLY A 38 16.48 -7.04 -1.84
CA GLY A 38 16.70 -8.46 -2.13
C GLY A 38 16.20 -9.38 -1.02
N ASN A 39 15.26 -8.88 -0.20
CA ASN A 39 14.62 -9.60 0.88
C ASN A 39 13.24 -8.99 1.19
N PHE A 40 12.44 -9.71 1.96
CA PHE A 40 11.08 -9.30 2.31
C PHE A 40 11.02 -8.32 3.50
N LEU A 41 11.98 -7.39 3.69
CA LEU A 41 11.92 -6.43 4.80
C LEU A 41 10.72 -5.47 4.75
N GLY A 42 10.00 -5.39 3.62
CA GLY A 42 8.81 -4.54 3.46
C GLY A 42 7.68 -4.86 4.43
N PHE A 43 7.62 -6.05 5.01
CA PHE A 43 6.60 -6.35 6.02
C PHE A 43 6.71 -5.45 7.26
N VAL A 44 7.94 -5.07 7.66
CA VAL A 44 8.15 -4.18 8.82
C VAL A 44 7.62 -2.78 8.50
N VAL A 45 7.93 -2.28 7.30
CA VAL A 45 7.44 -0.98 6.81
C VAL A 45 5.91 -1.00 6.75
N GLN A 46 5.33 -2.09 6.23
CA GLN A 46 3.88 -2.26 6.12
C GLN A 46 3.21 -2.29 7.49
N ILE A 47 3.76 -3.02 8.47
CA ILE A 47 3.25 -3.05 9.84
C ILE A 47 3.35 -1.66 10.49
N GLY A 48 4.48 -0.97 10.34
CA GLY A 48 4.67 0.38 10.88
C GLY A 48 3.68 1.39 10.30
N TRP A 49 3.46 1.35 8.99
CA TRP A 49 2.47 2.21 8.33
C TRP A 49 1.04 1.87 8.76
N TRP A 50 0.70 0.58 8.82
CA TRP A 50 -0.59 0.13 9.30
C TRP A 50 -0.86 0.60 10.75
N LEU A 51 0.08 0.38 11.68
CA LEU A 51 -0.05 0.84 13.07
C LEU A 51 -0.22 2.35 13.16
N SER A 52 0.57 3.11 12.38
CA SER A 52 0.50 4.58 12.38
C SER A 52 -0.89 5.07 11.94
N THR A 53 -1.41 4.53 10.83
CA THR A 53 -2.74 4.90 10.33
C THR A 53 -3.86 4.44 11.26
N MET A 54 -3.73 3.27 11.88
CA MET A 54 -4.67 2.79 12.88
C MET A 54 -4.71 3.71 14.11
N MET A 55 -3.55 4.13 14.62
CA MET A 55 -3.46 5.03 15.78
C MET A 55 -4.04 6.42 15.48
N ILE A 56 -3.81 6.95 14.27
CA ILE A 56 -4.42 8.22 13.83
C ILE A 56 -5.95 8.07 13.78
N GLY A 57 -6.45 7.02 13.13
CA GLY A 57 -7.89 6.74 13.04
C GLY A 57 -8.54 6.34 14.38
N ALA A 58 -7.76 5.96 15.40
CA ALA A 58 -8.25 5.69 16.75
C ALA A 58 -8.55 6.97 17.54
N ARG A 59 -7.91 8.09 17.19
CA ARG A 59 -8.12 9.38 17.86
C ARG A 59 -9.36 10.13 17.35
N GLN A 60 -10.05 9.61 16.34
CA GLN A 60 -11.21 10.25 15.75
C GLN A 60 -12.50 9.56 16.22
N VAL A 61 -13.32 10.32 16.93
CA VAL A 61 -14.56 9.86 17.59
C VAL A 61 -15.71 9.70 16.58
N ALA A 62 -15.75 10.52 15.52
CA ALA A 62 -16.62 10.35 14.36
C ALA A 62 -15.86 9.62 13.24
N GLY A 63 -16.56 8.82 12.41
CA GLY A 63 -15.93 8.07 11.33
C GLY A 63 -15.08 8.96 10.41
N ASN A 64 -13.89 8.53 10.02
CA ASN A 64 -13.03 9.30 9.12
C ASN A 64 -12.64 8.46 7.91
N TYR A 65 -12.83 9.04 6.73
CA TYR A 65 -12.44 8.45 5.46
C TYR A 65 -11.06 8.94 5.01
N GLY A 66 -10.80 10.25 5.09
CA GLY A 66 -9.48 10.90 5.13
C GLY A 66 -8.38 10.27 4.30
N TRP A 67 -7.17 10.25 4.86
CA TRP A 67 -5.96 9.62 4.28
C TRP A 67 -5.59 8.31 4.97
N LEU A 68 -6.56 7.68 5.63
CA LEU A 68 -6.31 6.45 6.37
C LEU A 68 -6.16 5.28 5.39
N LEU A 69 -5.15 4.44 5.63
CA LEU A 69 -4.99 3.18 4.91
C LEU A 69 -6.22 2.29 5.12
N ILE A 70 -6.72 2.26 6.36
CA ILE A 70 -7.96 1.59 6.76
C ILE A 70 -8.96 2.65 7.24
N PRO A 71 -9.88 3.10 6.36
CA PRO A 71 -10.95 4.00 6.70
C PRO A 71 -11.88 3.38 7.72
N ARG A 72 -12.41 4.22 8.61
CA ARG A 72 -13.27 3.77 9.71
C ARG A 72 -14.64 4.38 9.58
N HIS A 73 -15.65 3.53 9.54
CA HIS A 73 -17.04 3.95 9.66
C HIS A 73 -17.52 3.63 11.08
N ASN A 74 -17.41 4.60 11.99
CA ASN A 74 -17.78 4.44 13.39
C ASN A 74 -19.04 5.25 13.79
N SER A 75 -19.65 5.97 12.83
CA SER A 75 -20.88 6.72 13.07
C SER A 75 -22.10 5.81 12.94
N LEU A 76 -22.81 5.54 14.04
CA LEU A 76 -24.05 4.75 14.02
C LEU A 76 -25.13 5.44 13.15
N HIS A 77 -25.86 4.63 12.37
CA HIS A 77 -27.12 5.00 11.69
C HIS A 77 -27.05 6.11 10.64
N ASN A 78 -25.90 6.32 9.98
CA ASN A 78 -25.78 7.46 9.08
C ASN A 78 -25.40 7.06 7.64
N VAL A 79 -26.35 6.48 6.92
CA VAL A 79 -26.28 6.39 5.44
C VAL A 79 -26.01 7.77 4.85
N ALA A 80 -26.62 8.83 5.41
CA ALA A 80 -26.35 10.20 4.97
C ALA A 80 -24.90 10.65 5.24
N TYR A 81 -24.23 10.15 6.29
CA TYR A 81 -22.79 10.42 6.49
C TYR A 81 -21.94 9.72 5.46
N TYR A 82 -22.24 8.45 5.17
CA TYR A 82 -21.56 7.71 4.11
C TYR A 82 -21.73 8.39 2.76
N GLU A 83 -22.96 8.80 2.40
CA GLU A 83 -23.23 9.52 1.16
C GLU A 83 -22.52 10.87 1.10
N ALA A 84 -22.53 11.64 2.20
CA ALA A 84 -21.85 12.93 2.27
C ALA A 84 -20.33 12.84 2.11
N HIS A 85 -19.72 11.73 2.55
CA HIS A 85 -18.26 11.53 2.51
C HIS A 85 -17.83 10.45 1.49
N LEU A 86 -18.74 9.99 0.63
CA LEU A 86 -18.44 9.04 -0.42
C LEU A 86 -17.32 9.54 -1.37
N PRO A 87 -17.29 10.83 -1.77
CA PRO A 87 -16.20 11.34 -2.60
C PRO A 87 -14.84 11.27 -1.89
N GLU A 88 -14.79 11.53 -0.59
CA GLU A 88 -13.56 11.45 0.20
C GLU A 88 -13.05 10.01 0.30
N LEU A 89 -13.94 9.06 0.55
CA LEU A 89 -13.63 7.64 0.52
C LEU A 89 -13.10 7.23 -0.86
N LEU A 90 -13.81 7.58 -1.94
CA LEU A 90 -13.39 7.24 -3.30
C LEU A 90 -12.01 7.83 -3.63
N PHE A 91 -11.77 9.08 -3.26
CA PHE A 91 -10.49 9.74 -3.50
C PHE A 91 -9.33 9.05 -2.75
N ASN A 92 -9.53 8.68 -1.49
CA ASN A 92 -8.58 7.87 -0.73
C ASN A 92 -8.28 6.54 -1.46
N ARG A 93 -9.33 5.83 -1.88
CA ARG A 93 -9.22 4.52 -2.51
C ARG A 93 -8.53 4.55 -3.86
N LEU A 94 -8.85 5.53 -4.69
CA LEU A 94 -8.17 5.75 -5.96
C LEU A 94 -6.71 6.13 -5.75
N THR A 95 -6.40 6.93 -4.73
CA THR A 95 -5.01 7.31 -4.43
C THR A 95 -4.18 6.11 -4.01
N TYR A 96 -4.69 5.25 -3.12
CA TYR A 96 -3.98 4.02 -2.72
C TYR A 96 -3.83 3.03 -3.87
N ALA A 97 -4.84 2.90 -4.74
CA ALA A 97 -4.75 2.07 -5.94
C ALA A 97 -3.69 2.61 -6.92
N ALA A 98 -3.68 3.92 -7.16
CA ALA A 98 -2.67 4.56 -8.00
C ALA A 98 -1.25 4.41 -7.43
N LEU A 99 -1.11 4.58 -6.11
CA LEU A 99 0.15 4.40 -5.40
C LEU A 99 0.66 2.95 -5.53
N ALA A 100 -0.24 1.97 -5.38
CA ALA A 100 0.10 0.56 -5.55
C ALA A 100 0.62 0.28 -6.97
N ILE A 101 -0.05 0.79 -8.01
CA ILE A 101 0.41 0.68 -9.39
C ILE A 101 1.79 1.31 -9.56
N GLY A 102 1.99 2.52 -9.01
CA GLY A 102 3.29 3.19 -9.03
C GLY A 102 4.41 2.35 -8.40
N PHE A 103 4.17 1.76 -7.23
CA PHE A 103 5.13 0.89 -6.56
C PHE A 103 5.43 -0.39 -7.34
N ILE A 104 4.43 -1.02 -7.95
CA ILE A 104 4.64 -2.20 -8.81
C ILE A 104 5.47 -1.82 -10.05
N CYS A 105 5.14 -0.72 -10.73
CA CYS A 105 5.90 -0.25 -11.88
C CYS A 105 7.37 0.01 -11.51
N LEU A 106 7.60 0.65 -10.35
CA LEU A 106 8.95 0.88 -9.84
C LEU A 106 9.67 -0.44 -9.54
N ALA A 107 9.00 -1.40 -8.89
CA ALA A 107 9.56 -2.72 -8.63
C ALA A 107 9.95 -3.43 -9.93
N VAL A 108 9.10 -3.40 -10.96
CA VAL A 108 9.39 -3.97 -12.28
C VAL A 108 10.62 -3.31 -12.92
N VAL A 109 10.73 -1.98 -12.86
CA VAL A 109 11.92 -1.26 -13.38
C VAL A 109 13.18 -1.68 -12.64
N LEU A 110 13.16 -1.73 -11.31
CA LEU A 110 14.30 -2.14 -10.49
C LEU A 110 14.73 -3.58 -10.81
N LEU A 111 13.79 -4.51 -10.92
CA LEU A 111 14.06 -5.89 -11.28
C LEU A 111 14.67 -6.01 -12.69
N ASN A 112 14.20 -5.21 -13.65
CA ASN A 112 14.80 -5.17 -14.99
C ASN A 112 16.23 -4.61 -14.98
N LEU A 113 16.51 -3.58 -14.19
CA LEU A 113 17.86 -3.05 -14.02
C LEU A 113 18.81 -4.08 -13.38
N GLN A 114 18.31 -4.90 -12.46
CA GLN A 114 19.05 -6.00 -11.85
C GLN A 114 19.37 -7.11 -12.85
N ARG A 115 18.41 -7.50 -13.68
CA ARG A 115 18.63 -8.49 -14.75
C ARG A 115 19.67 -8.03 -15.76
N GLY A 116 19.74 -6.72 -16.04
CA GLY A 116 20.76 -6.13 -16.89
C GLY A 116 22.12 -5.90 -16.22
N GLY A 117 22.29 -6.27 -14.94
CA GLY A 117 23.52 -6.05 -14.16
C GLY A 117 23.84 -4.57 -13.89
N LYS A 118 22.90 -3.64 -14.16
CA LYS A 118 23.09 -2.19 -14.01
C LYS A 118 22.87 -1.71 -12.58
N PHE A 119 22.13 -2.48 -11.80
CA PHE A 119 21.80 -2.21 -10.40
C PHE A 119 21.84 -3.53 -9.64
N TYR A 120 22.24 -3.50 -8.37
CA TYR A 120 22.15 -4.64 -7.47
C TYR A 120 21.29 -4.25 -6.29
N ALA A 121 20.44 -5.18 -5.84
CA ALA A 121 19.68 -4.97 -4.62
C ALA A 121 20.63 -4.66 -3.45
N ILE A 122 20.20 -3.74 -2.59
CA ILE A 122 20.98 -3.27 -1.45
C ILE A 122 20.88 -4.32 -0.36
N ASN A 123 21.83 -5.26 -0.35
CA ASN A 123 21.93 -6.26 0.70
C ASN A 123 23.37 -6.35 1.22
N PHE A 124 23.54 -6.94 2.40
CA PHE A 124 24.86 -7.03 3.04
C PHE A 124 25.86 -7.84 2.20
N GLU A 125 25.38 -8.77 1.38
CA GLU A 125 26.24 -9.58 0.51
C GLU A 125 26.78 -8.79 -0.68
N THR A 126 25.97 -7.97 -1.35
CA THR A 126 26.38 -7.14 -2.48
C THR A 126 27.34 -6.04 -2.03
N LEU A 127 27.09 -5.43 -0.87
CA LEU A 127 28.02 -4.50 -0.20
C LEU A 127 29.37 -5.16 0.10
N GLY A 128 29.37 -6.42 0.55
CA GLY A 128 30.60 -7.19 0.81
C GLY A 128 31.37 -7.53 -0.48
N ARG A 129 30.68 -7.91 -1.56
CA ARG A 129 31.30 -8.25 -2.85
C ARG A 129 31.96 -7.05 -3.51
N VAL A 130 31.31 -5.87 -3.50
CA VAL A 130 31.90 -4.62 -4.04
C VAL A 130 33.20 -4.26 -3.32
N ARG A 131 33.22 -4.39 -1.98
CA ARG A 131 34.42 -4.14 -1.18
C ARG A 131 35.56 -5.12 -1.50
N THR A 132 35.24 -6.38 -1.74
CA THR A 132 36.23 -7.44 -2.04
C THR A 132 36.80 -7.29 -3.46
N GLN A 133 36.00 -6.83 -4.42
CA GLN A 133 36.45 -6.62 -5.80
C GLN A 133 37.39 -5.41 -5.91
N SER A 134 37.11 -4.32 -5.18
CA SER A 134 38.00 -3.15 -5.11
C SER A 134 39.39 -3.48 -4.55
N GLN A 135 39.48 -4.41 -3.59
CA GLN A 135 40.77 -4.82 -3.01
C GLN A 135 41.61 -5.68 -3.99
N ARG A 136 40.97 -6.47 -4.85
CA ARG A 136 41.65 -7.32 -5.84
C ARG A 136 42.21 -6.58 -7.05
N VAL A 137 41.76 -5.35 -7.30
CA VAL A 137 42.25 -4.51 -8.42
C VAL A 137 43.46 -3.65 -8.00
N GLN A 138 43.75 -3.57 -6.69
CA GLN A 138 44.89 -2.80 -6.15
C GLN A 138 46.14 -3.65 -5.87
N HIS A 139 46.11 -4.94 -6.20
CA HIS A 139 47.24 -5.86 -6.16
C HIS A 139 47.53 -6.38 -7.58
#